data_AF-A0A4R2RCX7-F1
#
_entry.id   AF-A0A4R2RCX7-F1
#
_cell.length_a   1.000
_cell.length_b   1.000
_cell.length_c   1.000
_cell.angle_alpha   90.00
_cell.angle_beta   90.00
_cell.angle_gamma   90.00
#
_symmetry.space_group_name_H-M   'P 1'
#
loop_
_entity.id
_entity.type
_entity.pdbx_description
1 polymer ?
#
loop_
_entity_poly.entity_id
_entity_poly.type
_entity_poly.pdbx_seq_one_letter_code
_entity_poly.pdbx_strand_id
1 'polypeptide(L)'
;MEFWPQIKMIAFGVLSLRPHEMWAITLTELIEMADAYGKETVRRMESEYHRTAWLSANLMNTMGTLKRPVTVDMLLGREKDDSEIQTSEDRKQAFQELLEKFNGEAGRG
;
A
#
# COMPACT_ATOMS: atom_id res chain seq x y z
N MET A 1 -5.38 -8.75 -36.22
CA MET A 1 -5.68 -8.06 -34.94
C MET A 1 -6.68 -6.98 -35.25
N GLU A 2 -7.90 -7.06 -34.71
CA GLU A 2 -8.92 -6.06 -35.01
C GLU A 2 -8.75 -4.84 -34.09
N PHE A 3 -8.33 -3.72 -34.68
CA PHE A 3 -8.05 -2.45 -34.00
C PHE A 3 -9.28 -1.84 -33.31
N TRP A 4 -10.43 -1.84 -34.01
CA TRP A 4 -11.66 -1.22 -33.52
C TRP A 4 -12.27 -1.91 -32.28
N PRO A 5 -12.38 -3.25 -32.23
CA PRO A 5 -12.85 -3.96 -31.05
C PRO A 5 -12.03 -3.67 -29.78
N GLN A 6 -10.70 -3.53 -29.90
CA GLN A 6 -9.83 -3.21 -28.76
C GLN A 6 -10.11 -1.81 -28.21
N ILE A 7 -10.24 -0.81 -29.08
CA ILE A 7 -10.58 0.55 -28.68
C ILE A 7 -11.93 0.57 -27.96
N LYS A 8 -12.95 -0.12 -28.48
CA LYS A 8 -14.28 -0.17 -27.85
C LYS A 8 -14.24 -0.85 -26.48
N MET A 9 -13.42 -1.90 -26.32
CA MET A 9 -13.23 -2.59 -25.06
C MET A 9 -12.60 -1.67 -24.01
N ILE A 10 -11.56 -0.91 -24.38
CA ILE A 10 -10.88 0.02 -23.48
C ILE A 10 -11.81 1.17 -23.12
N ALA A 11 -12.42 1.81 -24.11
CA ALA A 11 -13.28 2.98 -23.90
C ALA A 11 -14.52 2.65 -23.08
N PHE A 12 -15.29 1.63 -23.47
CA PHE A 12 -16.60 1.33 -22.85
C PHE A 12 -16.51 0.35 -21.69
N GLY A 13 -15.48 -0.50 -21.66
CA GLY A 13 -15.26 -1.44 -20.56
C GLY A 13 -14.39 -0.83 -19.48
N VAL A 14 -13.09 -0.68 -19.77
CA VAL A 14 -12.08 -0.29 -18.77
C VAL A 14 -12.33 1.13 -18.26
N LEU A 15 -12.50 2.09 -19.17
CA LEU A 15 -12.70 3.50 -18.83
C LEU A 15 -14.17 3.87 -18.61
N SER A 16 -15.10 2.96 -18.94
CA SER A 16 -16.54 3.17 -18.78
C SER A 16 -17.06 4.49 -19.37
N LEU A 17 -16.47 4.95 -20.48
CA LEU A 17 -16.87 6.17 -21.19
C LEU A 17 -18.25 6.00 -21.81
N ARG A 18 -19.01 7.08 -21.91
CA ARG A 18 -20.24 7.10 -22.70
C ARG A 18 -19.89 7.25 -24.19
N PRO A 19 -20.75 6.78 -25.12
CA PRO A 19 -20.48 6.88 -26.55
C PRO A 19 -20.09 8.29 -27.01
N HIS A 20 -20.78 9.34 -26.55
CA HIS A 20 -20.45 10.71 -26.93
C HIS A 20 -19.12 11.21 -26.35
N GLU A 21 -18.70 10.71 -25.19
CA GLU A 21 -17.41 11.06 -24.57
C GLU A 21 -16.26 10.44 -25.35
N MET A 22 -16.43 9.18 -25.77
CA MET A 22 -15.45 8.47 -26.59
C MET A 22 -15.19 9.17 -27.94
N TRP A 23 -16.23 9.70 -28.59
CA TRP A 23 -16.07 10.43 -29.86
C TRP A 23 -15.59 11.87 -29.67
N ALA A 24 -15.63 12.41 -28.45
CA ALA A 24 -15.14 13.74 -28.13
C ALA A 24 -13.63 13.77 -27.83
N ILE A 25 -13.03 12.62 -27.52
CA ILE A 25 -11.60 12.50 -27.21
C ILE A 25 -10.80 11.99 -28.41
N THR A 26 -9.53 12.38 -28.46
CA THR A 26 -8.57 11.88 -29.43
C THR A 26 -8.06 10.50 -29.05
N LEU A 27 -7.51 9.77 -30.03
CA LEU A 27 -6.92 8.46 -29.79
C LEU A 27 -5.74 8.52 -28.81
N THR A 28 -4.95 9.59 -28.84
CA THR A 28 -3.83 9.81 -27.92
C THR A 28 -4.33 9.95 -26.48
N GLU A 29 -5.35 10.78 -26.26
CA GLU A 29 -5.96 10.94 -24.93
C GLU A 29 -6.54 9.62 -24.41
N LEU A 30 -7.15 8.81 -25.29
CA LEU A 30 -7.66 7.49 -24.88
C LEU A 30 -6.54 6.56 -24.39
N ILE A 31 -5.36 6.58 -25.05
CA ILE A 31 -4.20 5.77 -24.64
C ILE A 31 -3.66 6.27 -23.30
N GLU A 32 -3.50 7.58 -23.14
CA GLU A 32 -3.03 8.17 -21.88
C GLU A 32 -3.97 7.86 -20.71
N MET A 33 -5.29 7.91 -20.95
CA MET A 33 -6.29 7.52 -19.96
C MET A 33 -6.21 6.05 -19.59
N ALA A 34 -6.01 5.16 -20.58
CA ALA A 34 -5.86 3.73 -20.33
C ALA A 34 -4.61 3.42 -19.48
N ASP A 35 -3.49 4.06 -19.78
CA ASP A 35 -2.25 3.93 -19.01
C ASP A 35 -2.42 4.45 -17.58
N ALA A 36 -3.05 5.62 -17.42
CA ALA A 36 -3.33 6.19 -16.10
C ALA A 36 -4.27 5.29 -15.29
N TYR A 37 -5.29 4.71 -15.93
CA TYR A 37 -6.21 3.77 -15.29
C TYR A 37 -5.49 2.50 -14.81
N GLY A 38 -4.59 1.96 -15.63
CA GLY A 38 -3.77 0.80 -15.26
C GLY A 38 -2.92 1.08 -14.01
N LYS A 39 -2.23 2.23 -13.99
CA LYS A 39 -1.41 2.66 -12.85
C LYS A 39 -2.25 2.85 -11.58
N GLU A 40 -3.39 3.51 -11.69
CA GLU A 40 -4.28 3.73 -10.55
C GLU A 40 -4.87 2.42 -10.02
N THR A 41 -5.21 1.48 -10.91
CA THR A 41 -5.71 0.16 -10.51
C THR A 41 -4.66 -0.62 -9.71
N VAL A 42 -3.41 -0.64 -10.18
CA VAL A 42 -2.30 -1.27 -9.44
C VAL A 42 -2.13 -0.60 -8.08
N ARG A 43 -2.09 0.74 -8.04
CA ARG A 43 -1.96 1.50 -6.79
C ARG A 43 -3.07 1.19 -5.79
N ARG A 44 -4.32 1.07 -6.26
CA ARG A 44 -5.47 0.71 -5.41
C ARG A 44 -5.33 -0.70 -4.84
N MET A 45 -5.01 -1.67 -5.70
CA MET A 45 -4.81 -3.05 -5.27
C MET A 45 -3.69 -3.16 -4.24
N GLU A 46 -2.56 -2.49 -4.45
CA GLU A 46 -1.46 -2.43 -3.48
C GLU A 46 -1.91 -1.84 -2.13
N SER A 47 -2.71 -0.77 -2.16
CA SER A 47 -3.27 -0.19 -0.94
C SER A 47 -4.23 -1.14 -0.23
N GLU A 48 -5.04 -1.91 -0.95
CA GLU A 48 -5.97 -2.90 -0.36
C GLU A 48 -5.22 -4.07 0.26
N TYR A 49 -4.20 -4.58 -0.43
CA TYR A 49 -3.30 -5.60 0.11
C TYR A 49 -2.58 -5.10 1.36
N HIS A 50 -2.09 -3.86 1.36
CA HIS A 50 -1.44 -3.28 2.53
C HIS A 50 -2.39 -3.15 3.73
N ARG A 51 -3.63 -2.68 3.52
CA ARG A 51 -4.65 -2.60 4.57
C ARG A 51 -4.99 -3.98 5.14
N THR A 52 -5.14 -4.98 4.27
CA THR A 52 -5.45 -6.35 4.67
C THR A 52 -4.30 -6.95 5.46
N ALA A 53 -3.06 -6.81 4.97
CA ALA A 53 -1.87 -7.27 5.66
C ALA A 53 -1.68 -6.56 7.01
N TRP A 54 -1.98 -5.27 7.11
CA TRP A 54 -1.97 -4.55 8.38
C TRP A 54 -2.96 -5.13 9.39
N LEU A 55 -4.21 -5.37 8.96
CA LEU A 55 -5.22 -5.99 9.81
C LEU A 55 -4.79 -7.40 10.24
N SER A 56 -4.35 -8.23 9.30
CA SER A 56 -3.89 -9.59 9.58
C SER A 56 -2.70 -9.62 10.55
N ALA A 57 -1.71 -8.73 10.37
CA ALA A 57 -0.57 -8.62 11.27
C ALA A 57 -1.02 -8.30 12.70
N ASN A 58 -1.94 -7.35 12.87
CA ASN A 58 -2.47 -7.00 14.19
C ASN A 58 -3.23 -8.17 14.82
N LEU A 59 -4.12 -8.82 14.07
CA LEU A 59 -4.85 -9.99 14.56
C LEU A 59 -3.89 -11.10 15.00
N MET A 60 -2.93 -11.46 14.15
CA MET A 60 -1.92 -12.48 14.45
C MET A 60 -1.10 -12.16 15.70
N ASN A 61 -0.69 -10.90 15.87
CA ASN A 61 0.09 -10.46 17.02
C ASN A 61 -0.73 -10.45 18.31
N THR A 62 -2.02 -10.12 18.25
CA THR A 62 -2.90 -10.10 19.43
C THR A 62 -3.27 -11.49 19.95
N MET A 63 -3.25 -12.52 19.10
CA MET A 63 -3.64 -13.88 19.48
C MET A 63 -2.62 -14.59 20.40
N GLY A 64 -1.42 -14.03 20.61
CA GLY A 64 -0.46 -14.54 21.59
C GLY A 64 0.23 -15.87 21.25
N THR A 65 -0.12 -16.51 20.13
CA THR A 65 0.45 -17.79 19.70
C THR A 65 1.85 -17.67 19.10
N LEU A 66 2.26 -16.46 18.69
CA LEU A 66 3.48 -16.24 17.93
C LEU A 66 4.67 -15.84 18.82
N LYS A 67 5.81 -16.54 18.63
CA LYS A 67 7.08 -16.22 19.32
C LYS A 67 7.74 -14.93 18.83
N ARG A 68 7.39 -14.45 17.64
CA ARG A 68 7.92 -13.24 17.02
C ARG A 68 6.77 -12.44 16.40
N PRO A 69 6.78 -11.10 16.52
CA PRO A 69 5.75 -10.27 15.92
C PRO A 69 5.83 -10.33 14.40
N VAL A 70 4.67 -10.50 13.75
CA VAL A 70 4.51 -10.43 12.31
C VAL A 70 4.34 -8.97 11.91
N THR A 71 5.04 -8.56 10.86
CA THR A 71 4.98 -7.19 10.31
C THR A 71 4.28 -7.21 8.94
N VAL A 72 3.75 -6.06 8.53
CA VAL A 72 3.03 -5.93 7.26
C VAL A 72 3.93 -6.28 6.07
N ASP A 73 5.19 -5.86 6.11
CA ASP A 73 6.16 -6.14 5.04
C ASP A 73 6.47 -7.64 4.90
N MET A 74 6.51 -8.38 6.01
CA MET A 74 6.64 -9.85 5.99
C MET A 74 5.45 -10.52 5.29
N LEU A 75 4.23 -10.02 5.50
CA LEU A 75 3.02 -10.55 4.87
C LEU A 75 2.94 -10.20 3.38
N LEU A 76 3.52 -9.07 2.98
CA LEU A 76 3.60 -8.63 1.59
C LEU A 76 4.82 -9.19 0.84
N GLY A 77 5.64 -10.02 1.50
CA GLY A 77 6.85 -10.59 0.90
C GLY A 77 7.90 -9.54 0.51
N ARG A 78 7.86 -8.36 1.13
CA ARG A 78 8.85 -7.32 0.93
C ARG A 78 10.08 -7.69 1.75
N GLU A 79 11.24 -7.71 1.12
CA GLU A 79 12.50 -7.85 1.85
C GLU A 79 12.57 -6.71 2.87
N LYS A 80 12.83 -7.06 4.14
CA LYS A 80 13.20 -6.02 5.10
C LYS A 80 14.48 -5.40 4.57
N ASP A 81 14.51 -4.08 4.43
CA ASP A 81 15.78 -3.40 4.37
C ASP A 81 16.57 -3.83 5.60
N ASP A 82 17.67 -4.56 5.39
CA ASP A 82 18.58 -5.05 6.43
C ASP A 82 19.28 -3.88 7.19
N SER A 83 18.86 -2.64 6.95
CA SER A 83 19.46 -1.42 7.49
C SER A 83 19.32 -1.27 9.00
N GLU A 84 18.49 -2.05 9.68
CA GLU A 84 18.39 -1.99 11.14
C GLU A 84 18.20 -3.37 11.79
N ILE A 85 19.28 -4.16 11.81
CA ILE A 85 19.44 -5.16 12.86
C ILE A 85 19.74 -4.40 14.17
N GLN A 86 18.71 -3.85 14.81
CA GLN A 86 18.85 -3.29 16.16
C GLN A 86 19.12 -4.45 17.13
N THR A 87 20.30 -4.40 17.75
CA THR A 87 20.73 -5.35 18.77
C THR A 87 19.75 -5.29 19.95
N SER A 88 19.71 -6.34 20.78
CA SER A 88 18.86 -6.36 21.98
C SER A 88 19.13 -5.17 22.92
N GLU A 89 20.37 -4.66 22.92
CA GLU A 89 20.80 -3.49 23.69
C GLU A 89 20.27 -2.17 23.11
N ASP A 90 20.32 -1.99 21.79
CA ASP A 90 19.82 -0.78 21.12
C ASP A 90 18.33 -0.55 21.39
N ARG A 91 17.55 -1.64 21.41
CA ARG A 91 16.11 -1.58 21.77
C ARG A 91 15.86 -1.20 23.22
N LYS A 92 16.75 -1.58 24.14
CA LYS A 92 16.62 -1.21 25.56
C LYS A 92 16.98 0.25 25.78
N GLN A 93 18.02 0.75 25.12
CA GLN A 93 18.37 2.18 25.16
C GLN A 93 17.26 3.05 24.58
N ALA A 94 16.74 2.71 23.40
CA ALA A 94 15.62 3.43 22.79
C ALA A 94 14.38 3.45 23.70
N PHE A 95 14.10 2.34 24.40
CA PHE A 95 12.99 2.27 25.35
C PHE A 95 13.21 3.14 26.59
N GLN A 96 14.44 3.21 27.12
CA GLN A 96 14.79 4.10 28.23
C GLN A 96 14.69 5.57 27.85
N GLU A 97 15.20 5.96 26.68
CA GLU A 97 15.07 7.34 26.18
C GLU A 97 13.61 7.77 25.99
N LEU A 98 12.74 6.85 25.54
CA LEU A 98 11.30 7.10 25.42
C LEU A 98 10.64 7.28 26.79
N LEU A 99 11.02 6.48 27.79
CA LEU A 99 10.53 6.62 29.16
C LEU A 99 10.96 7.94 29.81
N GLU A 100 12.20 8.37 29.57
CA GLU A 100 12.71 9.64 30.07
C GLU A 100 12.00 10.83 29.44
N LYS A 101 11.74 10.80 28.13
CA LYS A 101 10.94 11.83 27.44
C LYS A 101 9.51 11.91 27.98
N PHE A 102 8.86 10.77 28.16
CA PHE A 102 7.47 10.72 28.62
C PHE A 102 7.30 11.14 30.08
N ASN A 103 8.23 10.74 30.95
CA ASN A 103 8.23 11.15 32.36
C ASN A 103 8.73 12.59 32.58
N GLY A 104 9.59 13.11 31.68
CA GLY A 104 10.07 14.49 31.72
C GLY A 104 9.00 15.52 31.34
N GLU A 105 8.06 15.16 30.46
CA GLU A 105 6.92 16.02 30.10
C GLU A 105 5.79 15.99 31.14
N ALA A 106 5.62 14.88 31.86
CA ALA A 106 4.62 14.75 32.93
C ALA A 106 4.95 15.56 34.20
N GLY A 107 6.18 16.08 34.33
CA GLY A 107 6.63 16.90 35.47
C GLY A 107 6.48 18.42 35.29
N ARG A 108 5.85 18.89 34.21
CA ARG A 108 5.53 20.31 33.95
C ARG A 108 4.02 20.55 33.89
N GLY A 109 3.28 19.97 34.83
CA GLY A 109 1.87 20.27 35.11
C GLY A 109 1.72 20.85 36.52
#